data_AF-A0A2D3LLQ8-F1
#
_entry.id   AF-A0A2D3LLQ8-F1
#
_cell.length_a   1.000
_cell.length_b   1.000
_cell.length_c   1.000
_cell.angle_alpha   90.00
_cell.angle_beta   90.00
_cell.angle_gamma   90.00
#
_symmetry.space_group_name_H-M   'P 1'
#
loop_
_entity.id
_entity.type
_entity.pdbx_description
1 polymer ?
#
loop_
_entity_poly.entity_id
_entity_poly.type
_entity_poly.pdbx_seq_one_letter_code
_entity_poly.pdbx_strand_id
1 'polypeptide(L)'
;MDDFNETCDKKITPNQQNKLLAILEAFEKYPQVIENNKVLNQSANINIHSSISNTNTQSQSQNQEIKILLKSLKDELSVSQLEELKQVVDEEKGDLEKAKPKLMDKIKSFGENVASNILANIITNPAIWSCLG
;
A
#
# COMPACT_ATOMS: atom_id res chain seq x y z
N MET A 1 13.71 7.38 -25.64
CA MET A 1 15.13 7.48 -26.10
C MET A 1 15.40 6.47 -27.21
N ASP A 2 14.84 5.26 -27.11
CA ASP A 2 15.04 4.18 -28.08
C ASP A 2 14.58 4.53 -29.50
N ASP A 3 13.42 5.20 -29.66
CA ASP A 3 12.92 5.63 -30.98
C ASP A 3 13.82 6.65 -31.69
N PHE A 4 14.48 7.54 -30.93
CA PHE A 4 15.41 8.53 -31.48
C PHE A 4 16.68 7.85 -32.00
N ASN A 5 17.25 6.94 -31.20
CA ASN A 5 18.44 6.19 -31.55
C ASN A 5 18.20 5.27 -32.76
N GLU A 6 17.06 4.55 -32.81
CA GLU A 6 16.71 3.69 -33.94
C GLU A 6 16.53 4.49 -35.26
N THR A 7 16.06 5.74 -35.14
CA THR A 7 15.83 6.61 -36.30
C THR A 7 17.14 7.18 -36.87
N CYS A 8 18.19 7.35 -36.04
CA CYS A 8 19.47 7.93 -36.44
C CYS A 8 20.44 6.95 -37.12
N ASP A 9 20.34 5.65 -36.83
CA ASP A 9 21.27 4.62 -37.34
C ASP A 9 20.97 4.15 -38.78
N LYS A 10 19.91 4.65 -39.41
CA LYS A 10 19.51 4.29 -40.79
C LYS A 10 19.66 5.49 -41.75
N LYS A 11 19.98 5.21 -43.02
CA LYS A 11 20.17 6.21 -44.09
C LYS A 11 19.00 7.20 -44.15
N ILE A 12 19.28 8.48 -43.90
CA ILE A 12 18.24 9.50 -43.69
C ILE A 12 17.33 9.62 -44.91
N THR A 13 16.03 9.37 -44.68
CA THR A 13 14.94 9.59 -45.63
C THR A 13 14.05 10.75 -45.16
N PRO A 14 13.26 11.39 -46.06
CA PRO A 14 12.37 12.48 -45.69
C PRO A 14 11.38 12.12 -44.56
N ASN A 15 10.94 10.86 -44.52
CA ASN A 15 10.06 10.37 -43.47
C ASN A 15 10.75 10.32 -42.10
N GLN A 16 12.04 9.94 -42.05
CA GLN A 16 12.81 9.98 -40.81
C GLN A 16 13.06 11.41 -40.34
N GLN A 17 13.29 12.35 -41.27
CA GLN A 17 13.44 13.77 -40.94
C GLN A 17 12.17 14.33 -40.30
N ASN A 18 10.99 13.99 -40.84
CA ASN A 18 9.71 14.40 -40.25
C ASN A 18 9.48 13.78 -38.87
N LYS A 19 9.88 12.52 -38.66
CA LYS A 19 9.81 11.89 -37.33
C LYS A 19 10.72 12.58 -36.31
N LEU A 20 11.95 12.92 -36.70
CA LEU A 20 12.87 13.67 -35.84
C LEU A 20 12.31 15.06 -35.50
N LEU A 21 11.74 15.76 -36.49
CA LEU A 21 11.10 17.05 -36.27
C LEU A 21 9.94 16.95 -35.27
N ALA A 22 9.07 15.94 -35.41
CA ALA A 22 7.95 15.72 -34.47
C ALA A 22 8.43 15.41 -33.04
N ILE A 23 9.55 14.68 -32.89
CA ILE A 23 10.16 14.44 -31.57
C ILE A 23 10.67 15.75 -30.96
N LEU A 24 11.30 16.62 -31.76
CA LEU A 24 11.78 17.92 -31.29
C LEU A 24 10.63 18.86 -30.91
N GLU A 25 9.56 18.91 -31.71
CA GLU A 25 8.33 19.66 -31.39
C GLU A 25 7.67 19.15 -30.10
N ALA A 26 7.69 17.83 -29.87
CA ALA A 26 7.19 17.25 -28.63
C ALA A 26 8.03 17.68 -27.42
N PHE A 27 9.36 17.78 -27.57
CA PHE A 27 10.23 18.30 -26.50
C PHE A 27 10.03 19.79 -26.25
N GLU A 28 9.74 20.60 -27.28
CA GLU A 28 9.35 22.01 -27.11
C GLU A 28 8.03 22.12 -26.33
N LYS A 29 7.05 21.29 -26.66
CA LYS A 29 5.72 21.30 -26.03
C LYS A 29 5.70 20.72 -24.61
N TYR A 30 6.56 19.74 -24.34
CA TYR A 30 6.67 19.05 -23.04
C TYR A 30 8.14 18.92 -22.62
N PRO A 31 8.78 20.01 -22.16
CA PRO A 31 10.17 19.96 -21.74
C PRO A 31 10.29 19.22 -20.40
N GLN A 32 10.50 17.89 -20.47
CA GLN A 32 10.91 17.11 -19.30
C GLN A 32 12.43 17.18 -19.17
N VAL A 33 12.90 17.80 -18.09
CA VAL A 33 14.32 17.82 -17.73
C VAL A 33 14.70 16.42 -17.26
N ILE A 34 15.48 15.70 -18.08
CA ILE A 34 16.09 14.44 -17.68
C ILE A 34 17.43 14.76 -17.03
N GLU A 35 17.61 14.38 -15.76
CA GLU A 35 18.89 14.49 -15.08
C GLU A 35 19.95 13.62 -15.77
N ASN A 36 21.04 14.26 -16.21
CA ASN A 36 22.08 13.62 -17.00
C ASN A 36 23.01 12.81 -16.09
N ASN A 37 22.57 11.63 -15.66
CA ASN A 37 23.43 10.67 -14.97
C ASN A 37 24.32 9.95 -16.00
N LYS A 38 25.29 10.67 -16.57
CA LYS A 38 26.41 10.03 -17.30
C LYS A 38 27.20 9.18 -16.30
N VAL A 39 26.81 7.91 -16.17
CA VAL A 39 27.61 6.91 -15.46
C VAL A 39 28.85 6.64 -16.30
N LEU A 40 29.97 7.25 -15.88
CA LEU A 40 31.29 6.90 -16.37
C LEU A 40 31.53 5.44 -15.97
N ASN A 41 31.68 4.58 -16.98
CA ASN A 41 32.05 3.18 -16.77
C ASN A 41 33.41 3.11 -16.05
N GLN A 42 33.39 2.83 -14.74
CA GLN A 42 34.55 2.27 -14.07
C GLN A 42 34.10 1.15 -13.13
N SER A 43 34.57 -0.03 -13.51
CA SER A 43 34.52 -1.31 -12.82
C SER A 43 34.67 -1.22 -11.30
N ALA A 44 33.71 -1.78 -10.57
CA ALA A 44 33.92 -2.81 -9.54
C ALA A 44 32.75 -2.79 -8.54
N ASN A 45 31.99 -3.89 -8.54
CA ASN A 45 31.23 -4.40 -7.40
C ASN A 45 30.22 -3.42 -6.74
N ILE A 46 29.09 -3.18 -7.41
CA ILE A 46 27.94 -2.50 -6.79
C ILE A 46 27.14 -3.54 -6.02
N ASN A 47 27.28 -3.53 -4.70
CA ASN A 47 26.32 -4.14 -3.79
C ASN A 47 25.01 -3.36 -3.92
N ILE A 48 24.06 -3.86 -4.71
CA ILE A 48 22.76 -3.21 -4.92
C ILE A 48 21.90 -3.44 -3.67
N HIS A 49 22.02 -2.55 -2.68
CA HIS A 49 20.94 -2.35 -1.73
C HIS A 49 19.88 -1.49 -2.40
N SER A 50 18.96 -2.12 -3.13
CA SER A 50 17.81 -1.46 -3.71
C SER A 50 16.84 -1.04 -2.59
N SER A 51 16.97 0.19 -2.09
CA SER A 51 15.83 0.86 -1.44
C SER A 51 14.82 1.27 -2.49
N ILE A 52 14.08 0.28 -2.98
CA ILE A 52 12.83 0.50 -3.68
C ILE A 52 11.82 0.93 -2.61
N SER A 53 11.71 2.24 -2.39
CA SER A 53 10.61 2.83 -1.61
C SER A 53 9.32 2.74 -2.42
N ASN A 54 8.75 1.54 -2.50
CA ASN A 54 7.47 1.27 -3.11
C ASN A 54 6.37 1.54 -2.07
N THR A 55 6.02 2.81 -1.92
CA THR A 55 4.95 3.28 -1.02
C THR A 55 3.59 2.65 -1.34
N ASN A 56 3.38 2.13 -2.55
CA ASN A 56 2.16 1.42 -2.94
C ASN A 56 1.98 0.04 -2.31
N THR A 57 3.06 -0.71 -2.03
CA THR A 57 2.95 -2.03 -1.39
C THR A 57 2.62 -1.95 0.10
N GLN A 58 3.01 -0.85 0.76
CA GLN A 58 2.83 -0.70 2.21
C GLN A 58 1.39 -0.32 2.59
N SER A 59 0.70 0.50 1.78
CA SER A 59 -0.70 0.85 2.03
C SER A 59 -1.67 -0.31 1.75
N GLN A 60 -1.29 -1.25 0.88
CA GLN A 60 -2.13 -2.37 0.48
C GLN A 60 -2.12 -3.52 1.51
N SER A 61 -0.96 -3.85 2.09
CA SER A 61 -0.85 -4.90 3.12
C SER A 61 -1.61 -4.53 4.41
N GLN A 62 -1.46 -3.28 4.87
CA GLN A 62 -2.12 -2.78 6.08
C GLN A 62 -3.66 -2.85 5.98
N ASN A 63 -4.21 -2.56 4.79
CA ASN A 63 -5.65 -2.56 4.60
C ASN A 63 -6.24 -3.99 4.50
N GLN A 64 -5.44 -4.99 4.14
CA GLN A 64 -5.85 -6.40 4.19
C GLN A 64 -5.87 -6.94 5.63
N GLU A 65 -4.87 -6.58 6.43
CA GLU A 65 -4.79 -6.98 7.85
C GLU A 65 -5.96 -6.41 8.67
N ILE A 66 -6.30 -5.13 8.48
CA ILE A 66 -7.45 -4.50 9.18
C ILE A 66 -8.78 -5.14 8.77
N LYS A 67 -8.95 -5.51 7.50
CA LYS A 67 -10.16 -6.19 7.02
C LYS A 67 -10.34 -7.57 7.64
N ILE A 68 -9.25 -8.28 7.90
CA ILE A 68 -9.27 -9.58 8.58
C ILE A 68 -9.80 -9.41 10.01
N LEU A 69 -9.26 -8.45 10.75
CA LEU A 69 -9.70 -8.17 12.13
C LEU A 69 -11.18 -7.77 12.14
N LEU A 70 -11.60 -6.89 11.23
CA LEU A 70 -13.00 -6.47 11.13
C LEU A 70 -13.93 -7.63 10.78
N LYS A 71 -13.47 -8.58 9.95
CA LYS A 71 -14.25 -9.77 9.60
C LYS A 71 -14.41 -10.69 10.81
N SER A 72 -13.33 -10.99 11.55
CA SER A 72 -13.41 -11.82 12.76
C SER A 72 -14.31 -11.22 13.84
N LEU A 73 -14.37 -9.88 13.93
CA LEU A 73 -15.34 -9.18 14.76
C LEU A 73 -16.77 -9.33 14.22
N LYS A 74 -16.99 -9.11 12.92
CA LYS A 74 -18.35 -9.16 12.32
C LYS A 74 -18.95 -10.56 12.24
N ASP A 75 -18.12 -11.59 12.12
CA ASP A 75 -18.57 -12.97 12.02
C ASP A 75 -19.09 -13.48 13.38
N GLU A 76 -18.61 -12.92 14.49
CA GLU A 76 -19.02 -13.32 15.85
C GLU A 76 -19.95 -12.31 16.53
N LEU A 77 -19.76 -11.01 16.29
CA LEU A 77 -20.66 -9.97 16.81
C LEU A 77 -21.89 -9.81 15.93
N SER A 78 -23.04 -9.77 16.59
CA SER A 78 -24.28 -9.30 15.97
C SER A 78 -24.21 -7.82 15.62
N VAL A 79 -25.01 -7.39 14.64
CA VAL A 79 -25.09 -5.98 14.20
C VAL A 79 -25.37 -5.04 15.38
N SER A 80 -26.22 -5.45 16.33
CA SER A 80 -26.51 -4.68 17.56
C SER A 80 -25.29 -4.50 18.45
N GLN A 81 -24.48 -5.55 18.66
CA GLN A 81 -23.27 -5.49 19.49
C GLN A 81 -22.20 -4.60 18.86
N LEU A 82 -22.11 -4.62 17.54
CA LEU A 82 -21.25 -3.73 16.75
C LEU A 82 -21.68 -2.26 16.89
N GLU A 83 -22.98 -1.97 16.83
CA GLU A 83 -23.51 -0.63 17.10
C GLU A 83 -23.25 -0.19 18.54
N GLU A 84 -23.40 -1.08 19.52
CA GLU A 84 -23.10 -0.77 20.92
C GLU A 84 -21.62 -0.43 21.13
N LEU A 85 -20.69 -1.15 20.51
CA LEU A 85 -19.26 -0.81 20.56
C LEU A 85 -18.97 0.53 19.88
N LYS A 86 -19.60 0.79 18.73
CA LYS A 86 -19.44 2.06 18.01
C LYS A 86 -19.96 3.23 18.85
N GLN A 87 -21.09 3.05 19.52
CA GLN A 87 -21.64 4.05 20.44
C GLN A 87 -20.68 4.35 21.59
N VAL A 88 -20.01 3.34 22.18
CA VAL A 88 -18.99 3.55 23.21
C VAL A 88 -17.81 4.38 22.68
N VAL A 89 -17.39 4.17 21.43
CA VAL A 89 -16.33 4.96 20.79
C VAL A 89 -16.77 6.40 20.53
N ASP A 90 -18.00 6.58 20.05
CA ASP A 90 -18.58 7.89 19.76
C ASP A 90 -18.82 8.70 21.04
N GLU A 91 -19.27 8.05 22.13
CA GLU A 91 -19.47 8.65 23.45
C GLU A 91 -18.15 9.16 24.07
N GLU A 92 -17.04 8.42 23.87
CA GLU A 92 -15.72 8.81 24.35
C GLU A 92 -15.00 9.81 23.44
N LYS A 93 -15.64 10.27 22.35
CA LYS A 93 -15.11 11.27 21.40
C LYS A 93 -13.68 10.97 20.92
N GLY A 94 -13.34 9.69 20.78
CA GLY A 94 -12.02 9.25 20.34
C GLY A 94 -10.92 9.29 21.42
N ASP A 95 -11.25 9.47 22.70
CA ASP A 95 -10.31 9.33 23.82
C ASP A 95 -9.99 7.84 24.04
N LEU A 96 -8.94 7.36 23.37
CA LEU A 96 -8.55 5.94 23.34
C LEU A 96 -8.24 5.37 24.74
N GLU A 97 -7.75 6.22 25.65
CA GLU A 97 -7.40 5.82 27.03
C GLU A 97 -8.63 5.48 27.86
N LYS A 98 -9.77 6.13 27.58
CA LYS A 98 -11.05 5.85 28.25
C LYS A 98 -11.93 4.88 27.46
N ALA A 99 -11.83 4.89 26.14
CA ALA A 99 -12.57 3.96 25.29
C ALA A 99 -12.07 2.52 25.46
N LYS A 100 -10.76 2.29 25.59
CA LYS A 100 -10.19 0.94 25.80
C LYS A 100 -10.83 0.15 26.94
N PRO A 101 -10.87 0.65 28.20
CA PRO A 101 -11.47 -0.08 29.30
C PRO A 101 -12.97 -0.29 29.09
N LYS A 102 -13.70 0.71 28.59
CA LYS A 102 -15.14 0.57 28.31
C LYS A 102 -15.44 -0.46 27.23
N LEU A 103 -14.69 -0.46 26.13
CA LEU A 103 -14.80 -1.45 25.07
C LEU A 103 -14.50 -2.86 25.59
N MET A 104 -13.48 -3.00 26.43
CA MET A 104 -13.13 -4.27 27.05
C MET A 104 -14.26 -4.78 27.96
N ASP A 105 -14.81 -3.93 28.83
CA ASP A 105 -15.94 -4.27 29.69
C ASP A 105 -17.17 -4.63 28.87
N LYS A 106 -17.40 -3.94 27.75
CA LYS A 106 -18.52 -4.20 26.84
C LYS A 106 -18.36 -5.53 26.10
N ILE A 107 -17.17 -5.82 25.56
CA ILE A 107 -16.85 -7.10 24.92
C ILE A 107 -17.00 -8.24 25.93
N LYS A 108 -16.55 -8.04 27.18
CA LYS A 108 -16.71 -9.02 28.25
C LYS A 108 -18.17 -9.22 28.63
N SER A 109 -18.98 -8.15 28.60
CA SER A 109 -20.43 -8.20 28.82
C SER A 109 -21.19 -8.95 27.73
N PHE A 110 -20.64 -9.11 26.53
CA PHE A 110 -21.25 -9.92 25.47
C PHE A 110 -21.13 -11.44 25.73
N GLY A 111 -20.28 -11.83 26.67
CA GLY A 111 -20.10 -13.21 27.10
C GLY A 111 -18.70 -13.73 26.78
N GLU A 112 -18.17 -14.56 27.68
CA GLU A 112 -16.83 -15.15 27.54
C GLU A 112 -16.70 -16.00 26.28
N ASN A 113 -17.77 -16.69 25.86
CA ASN A 113 -17.81 -17.44 24.60
C ASN A 113 -17.64 -16.54 23.37
N VAL A 114 -18.31 -15.39 23.34
CA VAL A 114 -18.22 -14.42 22.22
C VAL A 114 -16.80 -13.86 22.14
N ALA A 115 -16.24 -13.42 23.27
CA ALA A 115 -14.86 -12.93 23.33
C ALA A 115 -13.83 -14.00 22.90
N SER A 116 -14.00 -15.24 23.37
CA SER A 116 -13.12 -16.36 23.03
C SER A 116 -13.21 -16.75 21.55
N ASN A 117 -14.41 -16.73 20.98
CA ASN A 117 -14.62 -17.01 19.56
C ASN A 117 -14.06 -15.92 18.65
N ILE A 118 -14.20 -14.64 19.00
CA ILE A 118 -13.54 -13.54 18.26
C ILE A 118 -12.04 -13.75 18.26
N LEU A 119 -11.45 -14.01 19.44
CA LEU A 119 -10.02 -14.27 19.57
C LEU A 119 -9.60 -15.49 18.75
N ALA A 120 -10.35 -16.60 18.82
CA ALA A 120 -10.12 -17.80 18.03
C ALA A 120 -10.12 -17.47 16.53
N ASN A 121 -11.13 -16.73 16.05
CA ASN A 121 -11.24 -16.34 14.64
C ASN A 121 -10.13 -15.37 14.19
N ILE A 122 -9.58 -14.54 15.09
CA ILE A 122 -8.41 -13.71 14.81
C ILE A 122 -7.16 -14.58 14.74
N ILE A 123 -6.88 -15.40 15.75
CA ILE A 123 -5.65 -16.20 15.81
C ILE A 123 -5.63 -17.32 14.78
N THR A 124 -6.78 -17.88 14.37
CA THR A 124 -6.83 -18.92 13.34
C THR A 124 -6.57 -18.35 11.94
N ASN A 125 -6.50 -17.02 11.78
CA ASN A 125 -6.16 -16.44 10.50
C ASN A 125 -4.67 -16.66 10.17
N PRO A 126 -4.32 -17.33 9.05
CA PRO A 126 -2.93 -17.60 8.68
C PRO A 126 -2.07 -16.34 8.53
N ALA A 127 -2.67 -15.18 8.21
CA ALA A 127 -1.95 -13.91 8.13
C ALA A 127 -1.37 -13.47 9.47
N ILE A 128 -2.05 -13.77 10.59
CA ILE A 128 -1.54 -13.50 11.93
C ILE A 128 -0.40 -14.45 12.28
N TRP A 129 -0.48 -15.72 11.87
CA TRP A 129 0.61 -16.67 12.06
C TRP A 129 1.87 -16.26 11.30
N SER A 130 1.73 -15.71 10.08
CA SER A 130 2.85 -15.12 9.33
C SER A 130 3.46 -13.88 9.97
N CYS A 131 2.75 -13.20 10.88
CA CYS A 131 3.29 -12.10 11.68
C CYS A 131 3.87 -12.55 13.04
N LEU A 132 3.49 -13.74 13.52
CA LEU A 132 3.94 -14.29 14.81
C LEU A 132 5.25 -15.09 14.70
N GLY A 133 5.70 -15.41 13.48
CA GLY A 133 6.92 -16.17 13.20
C GLY A 133 7.63 -15.71 11.94
#